data_AF-U7HQT1-F1
#
_entry.id   AF-U7HQT1-F1
#
_cell.length_a   1.000
_cell.length_b   1.000
_cell.length_c   1.000
_cell.angle_alpha   90.00
_cell.angle_beta   90.00
_cell.angle_gamma   90.00
#
_symmetry.space_group_name_H-M   'P 1'
#
loop_
_entity.id
_entity.type
_entity.pdbx_description
1 polymer ?
#
loop_
_entity_poly.entity_id
_entity_poly.type
_entity_poly.pdbx_seq_one_letter_code
_entity_poly.pdbx_strand_id
1 'polypeptide(L)'
;MQTRTLVISLLLFCLVVFAGAFVIYDRSQGTNEPAVVERTPLVRDYSPVIGPEDAPVTIVEFFDPSCEGCRAMHPYVKQIQAAYPDNVRLVLRYVLFHKGSEEAVRILETAREQGVYEPVLDAVMEAQPKWHDDPKVAAAWDAAASAGLDVEAARAGMNSPEIDGIIQQDAADVKEALNK
;
A
#
# COMPACT_ATOMS: atom_id res chain seq x y z
N MET A 1 11.59 9.25 -67.99
CA MET A 1 10.83 8.12 -67.38
C MET A 1 11.55 7.51 -66.18
N GLN A 2 12.89 7.35 -66.20
CA GLN A 2 13.68 6.77 -65.10
C GLN A 2 13.56 7.50 -63.74
N THR A 3 13.52 8.82 -63.71
CA THR A 3 13.43 9.60 -62.46
C THR A 3 12.10 9.44 -61.74
N ARG A 4 10.98 9.33 -62.47
CA ARG A 4 9.64 9.12 -61.89
C ARG A 4 9.52 7.73 -61.26
N THR A 5 10.03 6.69 -61.93
CA THR A 5 10.07 5.33 -61.37
C THR A 5 10.96 5.25 -60.12
N LEU A 6 12.10 5.96 -60.09
CA LEU A 6 13.01 5.97 -58.94
C LEU A 6 12.37 6.64 -57.70
N VAL A 7 11.67 7.76 -57.91
CA VAL A 7 10.94 8.46 -56.84
C VAL A 7 9.79 7.60 -56.30
N ILE A 8 9.03 6.93 -57.18
CA ILE A 8 7.92 6.05 -56.76
C ILE A 8 8.45 4.86 -55.96
N SER A 9 9.54 4.23 -56.39
CA SER A 9 10.17 3.12 -55.66
C SER A 9 10.69 3.55 -54.29
N LEU A 10 11.29 4.75 -54.17
CA LEU A 10 11.77 5.28 -52.91
C LEU A 10 10.62 5.56 -51.93
N LEU A 11 9.53 6.16 -52.41
CA LEU A 11 8.35 6.43 -51.59
C LEU A 11 7.70 5.15 -51.08
N LEU A 12 7.58 4.13 -51.93
CA LEU A 12 7.09 2.81 -51.53
C LEU A 12 7.98 2.17 -50.46
N PHE A 13 9.30 2.26 -50.62
CA PHE A 13 10.24 1.74 -49.64
C PHE A 13 10.10 2.44 -48.28
N CYS A 14 10.04 3.77 -48.26
CA CYS A 14 9.83 4.53 -47.02
C CYS A 14 8.51 4.18 -46.33
N LEU A 15 7.44 3.97 -47.10
CA LEU A 15 6.12 3.64 -46.55
C LEU A 15 6.10 2.24 -45.92
N VAL A 16 6.79 1.26 -46.53
CA VAL A 16 6.96 -0.08 -45.98
C VAL A 16 7.80 -0.06 -44.69
N VAL A 17 8.90 0.69 -44.68
CA VAL A 17 9.75 0.85 -43.48
C VAL A 17 8.97 1.51 -42.35
N PHE A 18 8.21 2.57 -42.65
CA PHE A 18 7.39 3.27 -41.66
C PHE A 18 6.29 2.37 -41.08
N ALA A 19 5.58 1.62 -41.93
CA ALA A 19 4.56 0.67 -41.48
C ALA A 19 5.18 -0.46 -40.62
N GLY A 20 6.34 -0.98 -41.02
CA GLY A 20 7.07 -1.98 -40.23
C GLY A 20 7.50 -1.45 -38.87
N ALA A 21 8.06 -0.24 -38.83
CA ALA A 21 8.46 0.43 -37.59
C ALA A 21 7.26 0.72 -36.68
N PHE A 22 6.13 1.16 -37.24
CA PHE A 22 4.89 1.40 -36.51
C PHE A 22 4.36 0.11 -35.87
N VAL A 23 4.34 -1.00 -36.62
CA VAL A 23 3.90 -2.31 -36.09
C VAL A 23 4.84 -2.82 -34.99
N ILE A 24 6.15 -2.59 -35.10
CA ILE A 24 7.11 -2.96 -34.05
C ILE A 24 6.94 -2.05 -32.82
N TYR A 25 6.71 -0.75 -33.02
CA TYR A 25 6.51 0.22 -31.96
C TYR A 25 5.20 -0.05 -31.18
N ASP A 26 4.10 -0.29 -31.89
CA ASP A 26 2.80 -0.64 -31.30
C ASP A 26 2.85 -1.97 -30.54
N ARG A 27 3.59 -2.97 -31.05
CA ARG A 27 3.85 -4.22 -30.31
C ARG A 27 4.78 -4.04 -29.10
N SER A 28 5.66 -3.04 -29.12
CA SER A 28 6.58 -2.75 -28.00
C SER A 28 5.90 -1.97 -26.88
N GLN A 29 4.82 -1.25 -27.19
CA GLN A 29 3.86 -0.72 -26.23
C GLN A 29 2.99 -1.90 -25.78
N GLY A 30 3.56 -2.77 -24.95
CA GLY A 30 2.88 -3.94 -24.41
C GLY A 30 1.47 -3.58 -23.96
N THR A 31 0.49 -4.37 -24.38
CA THR A 31 -0.85 -4.31 -23.84
C THR A 31 -0.73 -4.39 -22.32
N ASN A 32 -1.03 -3.28 -21.64
CA ASN A 32 -1.29 -3.27 -20.21
C ASN A 32 -2.58 -4.08 -20.02
N GLU A 33 -2.48 -5.41 -20.12
CA GLU A 33 -3.43 -6.24 -19.41
C GLU A 33 -3.32 -5.79 -17.95
N PRO A 34 -4.42 -5.37 -17.31
CA PRO A 34 -4.38 -5.16 -15.88
C PRO A 34 -3.86 -6.46 -15.31
N ALA A 35 -2.74 -6.38 -14.57
CA ALA A 35 -2.26 -7.51 -13.82
C ALA A 35 -3.48 -7.99 -13.02
N VAL A 36 -4.02 -9.15 -13.39
CA VAL A 36 -4.91 -9.88 -12.50
C VAL A 36 -3.99 -10.12 -11.32
N VAL A 37 -4.15 -9.29 -10.28
CA VAL A 37 -3.65 -9.62 -8.96
C VAL A 37 -4.38 -10.92 -8.68
N GLU A 38 -3.75 -12.06 -9.03
CA GLU A 38 -4.07 -13.31 -8.37
C GLU A 38 -4.20 -12.93 -6.92
N ARG A 39 -5.27 -13.38 -6.24
CA ARG A 39 -5.46 -13.16 -4.81
C ARG A 39 -4.31 -13.82 -4.07
N THR A 40 -3.17 -13.16 -4.14
CA THR A 40 -1.90 -13.57 -3.62
C THR A 40 -2.07 -13.34 -2.13
N PRO A 41 -1.58 -14.21 -1.26
CA PRO A 41 -1.68 -14.04 0.18
C PRO A 41 -1.18 -12.69 0.71
N LEU A 42 -0.53 -11.88 -0.13
CA LEU A 42 -0.02 -10.54 0.14
C LEU A 42 -1.12 -9.48 0.31
N VAL A 43 -2.22 -9.53 -0.45
CA VAL A 43 -3.30 -8.52 -0.38
C VAL A 43 -4.60 -9.18 0.08
N ARG A 44 -5.25 -8.60 1.10
CA ARG A 44 -6.54 -9.06 1.62
C ARG A 44 -7.59 -7.96 1.44
N ASP A 45 -8.84 -8.37 1.25
CA ASP A 45 -9.95 -7.44 1.01
C ASP A 45 -10.20 -6.47 2.19
N TYR A 46 -9.79 -6.85 3.41
CA TYR A 46 -9.91 -6.03 4.62
C TYR A 46 -8.70 -5.13 4.89
N SER A 47 -7.59 -5.30 4.17
CA SER A 47 -6.34 -4.60 4.46
C SER A 47 -6.53 -3.09 4.30
N PRO A 48 -5.98 -2.26 5.21
CA PRO A 48 -5.93 -0.81 4.99
C PRO A 48 -5.21 -0.48 3.69
N VAL A 49 -5.84 0.35 2.86
CA VAL A 49 -5.29 0.83 1.59
C VAL A 49 -5.18 2.35 1.63
N ILE A 50 -4.02 2.88 1.28
CA ILE A 50 -3.76 4.33 1.17
C ILE A 50 -3.33 4.64 -0.27
N GLY A 51 -4.05 5.55 -0.92
CA GLY A 51 -3.87 5.91 -2.33
C GLY A 51 -4.97 5.34 -3.25
N PRO A 52 -4.87 5.53 -4.57
CA PRO A 52 -5.90 5.10 -5.52
C PRO A 52 -6.09 3.58 -5.55
N GLU A 53 -7.34 3.11 -5.53
CA GLU A 53 -7.63 1.67 -5.55
C GLU A 53 -7.10 0.99 -6.82
N ASP A 54 -7.09 1.69 -7.96
CA ASP A 54 -6.66 1.22 -9.28
C ASP A 54 -5.21 1.57 -9.62
N ALA A 55 -4.42 2.02 -8.63
CA ALA A 55 -3.02 2.35 -8.81
C ALA A 55 -2.24 1.15 -9.42
N PRO A 56 -1.50 1.35 -10.54
CA PRO A 56 -0.75 0.29 -11.22
C PRO A 56 0.37 -0.32 -10.37
N VAL A 57 0.83 0.36 -9.32
CA VAL A 57 1.86 -0.13 -8.41
C VAL A 57 1.28 -0.29 -7.00
N THR A 58 1.44 -1.48 -6.43
CA THR A 58 1.04 -1.79 -5.04
C THR A 58 2.28 -2.05 -4.19
N ILE A 59 2.47 -1.25 -3.14
CA ILE A 59 3.41 -1.55 -2.06
C ILE A 59 2.63 -2.33 -1.01
N VAL A 60 3.04 -3.56 -0.71
CA VAL A 60 2.50 -4.33 0.43
C VAL A 60 3.52 -4.26 1.55
N GLU A 61 3.15 -3.65 2.67
CA GLU A 61 4.00 -3.55 3.84
C GLU A 61 3.46 -4.44 4.96
N PHE A 62 4.28 -5.41 5.38
CA PHE A 62 4.08 -6.12 6.63
C PHE A 62 4.54 -5.20 7.76
N PHE A 63 3.56 -4.67 8.48
CA PHE A 63 3.68 -3.51 9.34
C PHE A 63 3.43 -3.87 10.80
N ASP A 64 4.40 -3.53 11.66
CA ASP A 64 4.26 -3.51 13.11
C ASP A 64 4.31 -2.05 13.57
N PRO A 65 3.23 -1.47 14.12
CA PRO A 65 3.23 -0.07 14.54
C PRO A 65 4.22 0.21 15.68
N SER A 66 4.65 -0.80 16.43
CA SER A 66 5.64 -0.67 17.51
C SER A 66 7.07 -0.94 17.05
N CYS A 67 7.31 -1.34 15.80
CA CYS A 67 8.64 -1.57 15.26
C CYS A 67 9.33 -0.25 14.89
N GLU A 68 10.54 -0.03 15.40
CA GLU A 68 11.34 1.17 15.14
C GLU A 68 11.80 1.24 13.68
N GLY A 69 11.99 0.08 13.05
CA GLY A 69 12.28 -0.05 11.63
C GLY A 69 11.10 0.40 10.76
N CYS A 70 9.88 -0.02 11.10
CA CYS A 70 8.66 0.43 10.41
C CYS A 70 8.52 1.96 10.53
N ARG A 71 8.76 2.54 11.71
CA ARG A 71 8.77 4.00 11.88
C ARG A 71 9.84 4.70 11.06
N ALA A 72 11.05 4.14 11.01
CA ALA A 72 12.12 4.73 10.21
C ALA A 72 11.77 4.74 8.70
N MET A 73 11.00 3.74 8.23
CA MET A 73 10.57 3.63 6.85
C MET A 73 9.33 4.46 6.50
N HIS A 74 8.42 4.70 7.46
CA HIS A 74 7.19 5.50 7.30
C HIS A 74 7.37 6.78 6.46
N PRO A 75 8.32 7.70 6.76
CA PRO A 75 8.48 8.92 5.97
C PRO A 75 8.92 8.65 4.52
N TYR A 76 9.66 7.57 4.24
CA TYR A 76 10.10 7.23 2.89
C TYR A 76 8.98 6.62 2.07
N VAL A 77 8.14 5.77 2.67
CA VAL A 77 6.94 5.24 2.01
C VAL A 77 6.02 6.39 1.60
N LYS A 78 5.81 7.36 2.50
CA LYS A 78 5.04 8.58 2.20
C LYS A 78 5.67 9.42 1.10
N GLN A 79 7.00 9.55 1.06
CA GLN A 79 7.68 10.25 -0.05
C GLN A 79 7.43 9.57 -1.39
N ILE A 80 7.41 8.23 -1.43
CA ILE A 80 7.10 7.48 -2.66
C ILE A 80 5.65 7.73 -3.08
N GLN A 81 4.69 7.64 -2.16
CA GLN A 81 3.28 7.94 -2.46
C GLN A 81 3.09 9.37 -2.95
N ALA A 82 3.75 10.35 -2.32
CA ALA A 82 3.68 11.75 -2.71
C ALA A 82 4.34 12.03 -4.07
N ALA A 83 5.39 11.30 -4.43
CA ALA A 83 6.02 11.40 -5.75
C ALA A 83 5.16 10.79 -6.87
N TYR A 84 4.27 9.86 -6.53
CA TYR A 84 3.45 9.09 -7.47
C TYR A 84 1.99 8.96 -7.00
N PRO A 85 1.28 10.09 -6.79
CA PRO A 85 -0.01 10.11 -6.09
C PRO A 85 -1.11 9.33 -6.82
N ASP A 86 -1.06 9.28 -8.16
CA ASP A 86 -2.02 8.55 -8.99
C ASP A 86 -1.55 7.13 -9.35
N ASN A 87 -0.31 6.77 -8.99
CA ASN A 87 0.32 5.54 -9.50
C ASN A 87 0.69 4.52 -8.42
N VAL A 88 0.78 4.92 -7.16
CA VAL A 88 1.18 4.06 -6.04
C VAL A 88 0.09 4.01 -4.98
N ARG A 89 -0.29 2.80 -4.59
CA ARG A 89 -1.06 2.53 -3.36
C ARG A 89 -0.24 1.72 -2.37
N LEU A 90 -0.47 1.96 -1.09
CA LEU A 90 0.09 1.21 0.03
C LEU A 90 -1.00 0.31 0.62
N VAL A 91 -0.67 -0.97 0.83
CA VAL A 91 -1.49 -1.95 1.52
C VAL A 91 -0.77 -2.38 2.79
N LEU A 92 -1.40 -2.21 3.94
CA LEU A 92 -0.83 -2.60 5.23
C LEU A 92 -1.32 -3.99 5.66
N ARG A 93 -0.39 -4.81 6.15
CA ARG A 93 -0.62 -6.16 6.70
C ARG A 93 0.01 -6.23 8.08
N TYR A 94 -0.76 -6.54 9.12
CA TYR A 94 -0.24 -6.41 10.47
C TYR A 94 0.68 -7.57 10.85
N VAL A 95 1.82 -7.25 11.45
CA VAL A 95 2.70 -8.21 12.12
C VAL A 95 2.93 -7.72 13.55
N LEU A 96 2.57 -8.54 14.54
CA LEU A 96 2.56 -8.13 15.94
C LEU A 96 3.77 -8.72 16.67
N PHE A 97 4.96 -8.22 16.38
CA PHE A 97 6.20 -8.79 16.91
C PHE A 97 6.72 -8.08 18.16
N HIS A 98 6.28 -6.84 18.41
CA HIS A 98 6.71 -6.03 19.54
C HIS A 98 5.62 -5.91 20.62
N LYS A 99 5.98 -5.36 21.78
CA LYS A 99 5.03 -5.06 22.85
C LYS A 99 4.12 -3.91 22.42
N GLY A 100 2.86 -3.92 22.85
CA GLY A 100 1.92 -2.85 22.49
C GLY A 100 1.45 -2.87 21.04
N SER A 101 2.03 -3.69 20.15
CA SER A 101 1.65 -3.78 18.72
C SER A 101 0.17 -4.06 18.54
N GLU A 102 -0.37 -5.02 19.28
CA GLU A 102 -1.79 -5.38 19.17
C GLU A 102 -2.71 -4.21 19.55
N GLU A 103 -2.44 -3.57 20.69
CA GLU A 103 -3.20 -2.41 21.17
C GLU A 103 -3.10 -1.25 20.17
N ALA A 104 -1.92 -0.97 19.62
CA ALA A 104 -1.72 0.04 18.58
C ALA A 104 -2.46 -0.31 17.28
N VAL A 105 -2.46 -1.57 16.84
CA VAL A 105 -3.26 -2.01 15.67
C VAL A 105 -4.75 -1.81 15.93
N ARG A 106 -5.23 -2.09 17.14
CA ARG A 106 -6.63 -1.85 17.52
C ARG A 106 -6.99 -0.35 17.52
N ILE A 107 -6.08 0.53 17.92
CA ILE A 107 -6.22 1.99 17.75
C ILE A 107 -6.38 2.33 16.26
N LEU A 108 -5.53 1.76 15.40
CA LEU A 108 -5.57 2.04 13.96
C LEU A 108 -6.84 1.50 13.30
N GLU A 109 -7.29 0.29 13.62
CA GLU A 109 -8.51 -0.28 13.03
C GLU A 109 -9.77 0.48 13.47
N THR A 110 -9.85 0.90 14.73
CA THR A 110 -10.96 1.76 15.17
C THR A 110 -10.89 3.16 14.55
N ALA A 111 -9.69 3.69 14.29
CA ALA A 111 -9.53 4.91 13.48
C ALA A 111 -10.04 4.72 12.05
N ARG A 112 -9.87 3.51 11.48
CA ARG A 112 -10.40 3.15 10.15
C ARG A 112 -11.92 3.15 10.13
N GLU A 113 -12.54 2.55 11.14
CA GLU A 113 -14.02 2.56 11.30
C GLU A 113 -14.57 3.99 11.42
N GLN A 114 -13.80 4.89 12.02
CA GLN A 114 -14.16 6.30 12.19
C GLN A 114 -13.79 7.19 10.99
N GLY A 115 -13.11 6.66 9.97
CA GLY A 115 -12.69 7.43 8.79
C GLY A 115 -11.52 8.39 9.03
N VAL A 116 -10.74 8.20 10.10
CA VAL A 116 -9.58 9.03 10.47
C VAL A 116 -8.25 8.25 10.48
N TYR A 117 -8.18 7.18 9.69
CA TYR A 117 -7.04 6.25 9.66
C TYR A 117 -5.69 6.93 9.39
N GLU A 118 -5.54 7.63 8.27
CA GLU A 118 -4.26 8.21 7.86
C GLU A 118 -3.71 9.25 8.86
N PRO A 119 -4.52 10.23 9.34
CA PRO A 119 -4.07 11.14 10.39
C PRO A 119 -3.63 10.44 11.67
N VAL A 120 -4.38 9.41 12.10
CA VAL A 120 -4.07 8.65 13.31
C VAL A 120 -2.81 7.81 13.12
N LEU A 121 -2.65 7.13 11.98
CA LEU A 121 -1.44 6.38 11.65
C LEU A 121 -0.22 7.30 11.72
N ASP A 122 -0.26 8.46 11.07
CA ASP A 122 0.83 9.43 11.10
C ASP A 122 1.19 9.87 12.52
N ALA A 123 0.21 10.26 13.32
CA ALA A 123 0.44 10.73 14.67
C ALA A 123 0.97 9.63 15.60
N VAL A 124 0.43 8.41 15.48
CA VAL A 124 0.88 7.25 16.26
C VAL A 124 2.32 6.89 15.91
N MET A 125 2.69 6.90 14.64
CA MET A 125 4.06 6.63 14.17
C MET A 125 5.04 7.73 14.58
N GLU A 126 4.63 9.01 14.52
CA GLU A 126 5.44 10.13 15.01
C GLU A 126 5.68 10.02 16.54
N ALA A 127 4.66 9.62 17.30
CA ALA A 127 4.74 9.46 18.74
C ALA A 127 5.43 8.17 19.20
N GLN A 128 5.68 7.21 18.30
CA GLN A 128 6.22 5.88 18.61
C GLN A 128 7.41 5.87 19.59
N PRO A 129 8.42 6.76 19.50
CA PRO A 129 9.53 6.78 20.46
C PRO A 129 9.12 6.94 21.93
N LYS A 130 7.87 7.35 22.20
CA LYS A 130 7.33 7.52 23.56
C LYS A 130 6.54 6.31 24.06
N TRP A 131 6.24 5.33 23.20
CA TRP A 131 5.32 4.24 23.57
C TRP A 131 5.73 2.84 23.07
N HIS A 132 6.70 2.67 22.17
CA HIS A 132 7.04 1.34 21.62
C HIS A 132 7.43 0.27 22.68
N ASP A 133 7.91 0.68 23.85
CA ASP A 133 8.21 -0.22 24.96
C ASP A 133 7.09 -0.31 26.03
N ASP A 134 6.01 0.48 25.87
CA ASP A 134 4.88 0.56 26.79
C ASP A 134 3.74 -0.39 26.37
N PRO A 135 3.44 -1.44 27.16
CA PRO A 135 2.32 -2.33 26.87
C PRO A 135 0.95 -1.63 26.85
N LYS A 136 0.80 -0.47 27.50
CA LYS A 136 -0.45 0.30 27.54
C LYS A 136 -0.56 1.34 26.41
N VAL A 137 0.50 1.50 25.62
CA VAL A 137 0.64 2.46 24.52
C VAL A 137 0.04 3.85 24.83
N ALA A 138 0.25 4.36 26.05
CA ALA A 138 -0.47 5.54 26.52
C ALA A 138 -0.25 6.76 25.61
N ALA A 139 0.99 7.00 25.18
CA ALA A 139 1.29 8.09 24.27
C ALA A 139 0.77 7.86 22.83
N ALA A 140 0.49 6.61 22.42
CA ALA A 140 -0.18 6.33 21.16
C ALA A 140 -1.66 6.75 21.22
N TRP A 141 -2.34 6.44 22.32
CA TRP A 141 -3.71 6.88 22.56
C TRP A 141 -3.84 8.42 22.55
N ASP A 142 -2.92 9.12 23.22
CA ASP A 142 -2.88 10.59 23.24
C ASP A 142 -2.65 11.18 21.84
N ALA A 143 -1.75 10.57 21.07
CA ALA A 143 -1.47 10.99 19.70
C ALA A 143 -2.67 10.75 18.77
N ALA A 144 -3.31 9.58 18.88
CA ALA A 144 -4.50 9.24 18.11
C ALA A 144 -5.67 10.19 18.41
N ALA A 145 -5.91 10.50 19.69
CA ALA A 145 -6.91 11.47 20.10
C ALA A 145 -6.65 12.85 19.50
N SER A 146 -5.38 13.29 19.52
CA SER A 146 -4.96 14.57 18.94
C SER A 146 -5.12 14.61 17.41
N ALA A 147 -5.13 13.44 16.76
CA ALA A 147 -5.33 13.27 15.32
C ALA A 147 -6.80 13.07 14.92
N GLY A 148 -7.74 13.14 15.87
CA GLY A 148 -9.18 13.11 15.59
C GLY A 148 -9.86 11.79 15.91
N LEU A 149 -9.18 10.83 16.56
CA LEU A 149 -9.83 9.62 17.06
C LEU A 149 -10.80 9.95 18.20
N ASP A 150 -12.05 9.49 18.10
CA ASP A 150 -12.93 9.35 19.24
C ASP A 150 -12.46 8.15 20.08
N VAL A 151 -11.74 8.46 21.16
CA VAL A 151 -11.14 7.46 22.06
C VAL A 151 -12.20 6.64 22.80
N GLU A 152 -13.35 7.23 23.13
CA GLU A 152 -14.39 6.50 23.85
C GLU A 152 -15.02 5.46 22.94
N ALA A 153 -15.39 5.87 21.72
CA ALA A 153 -15.90 4.95 20.70
C ALA A 153 -14.86 3.87 20.34
N ALA A 154 -13.60 4.26 20.18
CA ALA A 154 -12.50 3.33 19.89
C ALA A 154 -12.35 2.28 21.01
N ARG A 155 -12.30 2.69 22.28
CA ARG A 155 -12.20 1.75 23.40
C ARG A 155 -13.39 0.79 23.51
N ALA A 156 -14.59 1.26 23.13
CA ALA A 156 -15.78 0.41 23.11
C ALA A 156 -15.74 -0.62 21.97
N GLY A 157 -15.21 -0.25 20.80
CA GLY A 157 -15.19 -1.07 19.59
C GLY A 157 -13.96 -1.96 19.41
N MET A 158 -12.83 -1.65 20.05
CA MET A 158 -11.52 -2.24 19.74
C MET A 158 -11.39 -3.76 19.89
N ASN A 159 -12.32 -4.41 20.62
CA ASN A 159 -12.36 -5.86 20.82
C ASN A 159 -13.49 -6.52 20.00
N SER A 160 -13.83 -5.94 18.86
CA SER A 160 -14.84 -6.48 17.96
C SER A 160 -14.36 -7.79 17.29
N PRO A 161 -15.26 -8.74 16.99
CA PRO A 161 -14.92 -9.94 16.24
C PRO A 161 -14.25 -9.65 14.89
N GLU A 162 -14.58 -8.52 14.27
CA GLU A 162 -14.01 -8.05 13.02
C GLU A 162 -12.52 -7.75 13.16
N ILE A 163 -12.13 -6.95 14.16
CA ILE A 163 -10.72 -6.60 14.42
C ILE A 163 -9.93 -7.83 14.87
N ASP A 164 -10.52 -8.68 15.72
CA ASP A 164 -9.91 -9.95 16.11
C ASP A 164 -9.65 -10.85 14.89
N GLY A 165 -10.60 -10.89 13.95
CA GLY A 165 -10.49 -11.65 12.71
C GLY A 165 -9.35 -11.16 11.81
N ILE A 166 -9.17 -9.84 11.69
CA ILE A 166 -8.06 -9.23 10.95
C ILE A 166 -6.72 -9.66 11.55
N ILE A 167 -6.53 -9.46 12.86
CA ILE A 167 -5.29 -9.78 13.57
C ILE A 167 -4.96 -11.28 13.45
N GLN A 168 -5.95 -12.14 13.66
CA GLN A 168 -5.75 -13.59 13.60
C GLN A 168 -5.40 -14.06 12.19
N GLN A 169 -6.08 -13.52 11.16
CA GLN A 169 -5.81 -13.92 9.78
C GLN A 169 -4.43 -13.46 9.31
N ASP A 170 -4.02 -12.23 9.65
CA ASP A 170 -2.68 -11.73 9.30
C ASP A 170 -1.58 -12.56 10.00
N ALA A 171 -1.77 -12.90 11.28
CA ALA A 171 -0.84 -13.77 12.01
C ALA A 171 -0.76 -15.18 11.39
N ALA A 172 -1.88 -15.73 10.92
CA ALA A 172 -1.92 -17.04 10.25
C ALA A 172 -1.14 -17.02 8.93
N ASP A 173 -1.29 -15.97 8.13
CA ASP A 173 -0.59 -15.80 6.85
C ASP A 173 0.93 -15.74 7.03
N VAL A 174 1.38 -14.97 8.02
CA VAL A 174 2.80 -14.84 8.38
C VAL A 174 3.36 -16.19 8.82
N LYS A 175 2.62 -16.92 9.66
CA LYS A 175 3.02 -18.25 10.11
C LYS A 175 3.12 -19.23 8.94
N GLU A 176 2.18 -19.22 7.99
CA GLU A 176 2.24 -20.08 6.81
C GLU A 176 3.49 -19.78 5.97
N ALA A 177 3.81 -18.50 5.77
CA ALA A 177 4.98 -18.08 5.00
C ALA A 177 6.31 -18.55 5.62
N LEU A 178 6.40 -18.61 6.96
CA LEU A 178 7.60 -19.05 7.68
C LEU A 178 7.81 -20.57 7.73
N ASN A 179 6.80 -21.37 7.36
CA ASN A 179 6.88 -22.83 7.37
C ASN A 179 7.24 -23.45 6.01
N LYS A 180 7.58 -22.62 5.02
CA LYS A 180 8.05 -23.04 3.68
C LYS A 180 9.57 -22.97 3.60
#